data_AF-A0A2P2L7G8-F1
#
_entry.id   AF-A0A2P2L7G8-F1
#
_cell.length_a   1.000
_cell.length_b   1.000
_cell.length_c   1.000
_cell.angle_alpha   90.00
_cell.angle_beta   90.00
_cell.angle_gamma   90.00
#
_symmetry.space_group_name_H-M   'P 1'
#
loop_
_entity.id
_entity.type
_entity.pdbx_description
1 polymer ?
#
loop_
_entity_poly.entity_id
_entity_poly.type
_entity_poly.pdbx_seq_one_letter_code
_entity_poly.pdbx_strand_id
1 'polypeptide(L)'
;MSVANFTAYDNRIEGVDVDLTETLISVEKSPQENGVQQATERTSGAAGLGEGTPKSERSDEKYCDDIFGETPAGVRKSGKGDGLTIMRSGLHDNWDDAEGYYSYRFGEILDSRYEIAAAHGKGVFSTVVRAKDLKVSNGEPEEVAIKIIRNNETMHKAGQLEVQILQKLAGADPENRRHCVRFLSSFKYRNHLCLVFESLHMNLREVLKKFGRNIGLKLTAVRAYAKQLFIALKHLKNCGVLHCDIKPDNMLVNEAKNVLKLCDFGNAMFSGKNEITPYLVSRFYRAPEIILGLPYDHPMDMWSVGCCLYELYTGKVLFPGPTNNDMLRLHMELKGPFPKKMLKKGAFVDQHFDQDLNFHATEEDPVTKKFIKRIIVNVKPKDVGSIVKGSSGEDPKMLANFKDLFDKIFVLDPDKRMTVSQALAHPFITGK
;
A
#
# COMPACT_ATOMS: atom_id res chain seq x y z
N MET A 1 -56.68 5.20 1.57
CA MET A 1 -57.74 4.45 0.89
C MET A 1 -57.37 4.45 -0.59
N SER A 2 -57.10 3.39 -1.34
CA SER A 2 -57.23 1.91 -1.27
C SER A 2 -56.06 1.37 -2.14
N VAL A 3 -55.14 0.50 -1.71
CA VAL A 3 -55.16 -0.98 -1.56
C VAL A 3 -55.74 -1.78 -2.74
N ALA A 4 -54.88 -2.63 -3.35
CA ALA A 4 -55.07 -3.99 -3.92
C ALA A 4 -54.07 -4.18 -5.09
N ASN A 5 -53.03 -5.02 -5.14
CA ASN A 5 -52.62 -6.32 -4.57
C ASN A 5 -53.30 -7.58 -5.15
N PHE A 6 -52.45 -8.58 -5.47
CA PHE A 6 -52.66 -9.99 -5.87
C PHE A 6 -52.90 -10.27 -7.37
N THR A 7 -52.37 -11.33 -8.01
CA THR A 7 -51.95 -12.68 -7.57
C THR A 7 -50.86 -13.27 -8.48
N ALA A 8 -50.06 -14.17 -7.90
CA ALA A 8 -49.19 -15.14 -8.56
C ALA A 8 -49.96 -16.39 -9.03
N TYR A 9 -49.42 -17.10 -10.01
CA TYR A 9 -49.72 -18.52 -10.24
C TYR A 9 -48.42 -19.28 -10.55
N ASP A 10 -48.17 -20.30 -9.73
CA ASP A 10 -47.14 -21.32 -9.84
C ASP A 10 -47.82 -22.57 -10.42
N ASN A 11 -47.17 -23.31 -11.31
CA ASN A 11 -47.48 -24.71 -11.56
C ASN A 11 -46.33 -25.43 -12.25
N ARG A 12 -45.86 -26.49 -11.60
CA ARG A 12 -44.86 -27.46 -12.05
C ARG A 12 -45.52 -28.64 -12.79
N ILE A 13 -44.70 -29.33 -13.59
CA ILE A 13 -44.43 -30.79 -13.62
C ILE A 13 -44.38 -31.41 -15.05
N GLU A 14 -43.22 -32.03 -15.33
CA GLU A 14 -42.86 -33.14 -16.26
C GLU A 14 -43.16 -33.01 -17.77
N GLY A 15 -42.30 -33.36 -18.73
CA GLY A 15 -41.02 -34.11 -18.76
C GLY A 15 -41.06 -35.10 -19.94
N VAL A 16 -40.17 -34.98 -20.94
CA VAL A 16 -39.73 -36.07 -21.86
C VAL A 16 -38.36 -35.70 -22.49
N ASP A 17 -37.43 -36.65 -22.42
CA ASP A 17 -36.06 -36.68 -22.95
C ASP A 17 -35.95 -36.76 -24.49
N VAL A 18 -34.85 -36.22 -25.06
CA VAL A 18 -34.15 -36.82 -26.20
C VAL A 18 -32.63 -36.66 -26.04
N ASP A 19 -31.97 -37.80 -26.22
CA ASP A 19 -30.58 -38.21 -26.07
C ASP A 19 -29.62 -37.71 -27.17
N LEU A 20 -28.34 -37.47 -26.83
CA LEU A 20 -27.17 -37.48 -27.72
C LEU A 20 -25.87 -37.77 -26.91
N THR A 21 -25.56 -39.06 -26.75
CA THR A 21 -24.28 -39.78 -26.97
C THR A 21 -22.94 -39.07 -26.64
N GLU A 22 -22.23 -39.52 -25.58
CA GLU A 22 -21.02 -40.39 -25.56
C GLU A 22 -19.71 -39.74 -26.05
N THR A 23 -18.54 -39.86 -25.41
CA THR A 23 -17.89 -41.06 -24.83
C THR A 23 -16.79 -40.69 -23.82
N LEU A 24 -16.67 -41.49 -22.74
CA LEU A 24 -15.54 -41.54 -21.79
C LEU A 24 -14.95 -42.96 -21.85
N ILE A 25 -13.62 -43.09 -21.97
CA ILE A 25 -12.92 -44.37 -22.02
C ILE A 25 -12.32 -44.72 -20.65
N SER A 26 -12.56 -45.94 -20.19
CA SER A 26 -12.04 -46.56 -18.98
C SER A 26 -10.96 -47.63 -19.26
N VAL A 27 -10.18 -47.88 -18.20
CA VAL A 27 -8.96 -48.69 -18.04
C VAL A 27 -9.19 -50.21 -18.10
N GLU A 28 -8.22 -50.96 -18.62
CA GLU A 28 -8.00 -52.40 -18.31
C GLU A 28 -6.53 -52.76 -18.07
N LYS A 29 -6.32 -53.85 -17.31
CA LYS A 29 -5.10 -54.32 -16.62
C LYS A 29 -4.29 -55.39 -17.40
N SER A 30 -3.06 -55.56 -16.91
CA SER A 30 -1.89 -56.40 -17.24
C SER A 30 -2.07 -57.91 -17.52
N PRO A 31 -0.98 -58.61 -17.92
CA PRO A 31 -0.31 -59.55 -16.99
C PRO A 31 1.25 -59.62 -17.01
N GLN A 32 1.78 -60.39 -16.03
CA GLN A 32 3.15 -60.73 -15.55
C GLN A 32 4.13 -61.33 -16.62
N GLU A 33 5.45 -61.59 -16.46
CA GLU A 33 6.41 -61.76 -15.34
C GLU A 33 7.89 -61.82 -15.89
N ASN A 34 8.87 -61.87 -14.96
CA ASN A 34 10.28 -62.35 -15.05
C ASN A 34 11.45 -61.35 -15.20
N GLY A 35 12.11 -61.07 -14.06
CA GLY A 35 13.44 -61.59 -13.73
C GLY A 35 14.73 -60.93 -14.29
N VAL A 36 15.60 -60.50 -13.37
CA VAL A 36 17.09 -60.67 -13.30
C VAL A 36 17.84 -59.41 -12.83
N GLN A 37 18.82 -59.65 -11.97
CA GLN A 37 19.70 -58.74 -11.24
C GLN A 37 20.87 -58.18 -12.07
N GLN A 38 21.53 -57.18 -11.47
CA GLN A 38 22.94 -56.77 -11.55
C GLN A 38 23.32 -55.51 -12.33
N ALA A 39 24.17 -54.77 -11.64
CA ALA A 39 24.76 -53.47 -11.94
C ALA A 39 25.78 -53.53 -13.07
N THR A 40 25.96 -52.43 -13.81
CA THR A 40 27.22 -51.66 -13.89
C THR A 40 27.12 -50.51 -14.88
N GLU A 41 27.81 -49.43 -14.49
CA GLU A 41 28.48 -48.42 -15.32
C GLU A 41 27.70 -47.37 -16.14
N ARG A 42 28.18 -46.14 -15.93
CA ARG A 42 27.68 -44.87 -16.43
C ARG A 42 28.51 -44.47 -17.66
N THR A 43 27.85 -44.00 -18.71
CA THR A 43 28.41 -42.98 -19.62
C THR A 43 27.33 -42.00 -20.07
N SER A 44 27.52 -40.74 -19.64
CA SER A 44 27.22 -39.44 -20.27
C SER A 44 25.95 -39.22 -21.11
N GLY A 45 25.16 -38.20 -20.73
CA GLY A 45 24.26 -37.52 -21.67
C GLY A 45 23.17 -36.63 -21.06
N ALA A 46 23.53 -35.37 -20.80
CA ALA A 46 22.74 -34.12 -20.89
C ALA A 46 21.28 -33.98 -20.37
N ALA A 47 21.12 -32.83 -19.68
CA ALA A 47 19.96 -31.92 -19.61
C ALA A 47 18.81 -32.22 -18.61
N GLY A 48 18.51 -31.21 -17.77
CA GLY A 48 17.17 -31.03 -17.21
C GLY A 48 17.07 -30.56 -15.76
N LEU A 49 17.08 -29.23 -15.57
CA LEU A 49 16.25 -28.47 -14.61
C LEU A 49 16.44 -28.73 -13.09
N GLY A 50 17.30 -27.92 -12.47
CA GLY A 50 17.37 -27.73 -11.02
C GLY A 50 16.85 -26.35 -10.61
N GLU A 51 15.90 -26.36 -9.68
CA GLU A 51 15.26 -25.24 -9.00
C GLU A 51 16.29 -24.29 -8.35
N GLY A 52 16.09 -22.98 -8.56
CA GLY A 52 16.84 -21.93 -7.89
C GLY A 52 15.98 -21.22 -6.84
N THR A 53 16.18 -21.54 -5.57
CA THR A 53 15.79 -20.72 -4.40
C THR A 53 16.48 -19.34 -4.44
N PRO A 54 15.81 -18.22 -4.12
CA PRO A 54 16.48 -16.94 -4.00
C PRO A 54 17.22 -16.85 -2.65
N LYS A 55 18.53 -16.61 -2.76
CA LYS A 55 19.40 -16.25 -1.62
C LYS A 55 19.12 -14.81 -1.18
N SER A 56 19.21 -14.62 0.12
CA SER A 56 19.17 -13.34 0.82
C SER A 56 20.29 -12.40 0.38
N GLU A 57 19.95 -11.16 0.06
CA GLU A 57 20.88 -10.04 0.10
C GLU A 57 20.47 -9.07 1.21
N ARG A 58 21.35 -8.97 2.22
CA ARG A 58 21.40 -7.85 3.15
C ARG A 58 22.05 -6.69 2.39
N SER A 59 21.30 -5.61 2.22
CA SER A 59 21.84 -4.26 2.10
C SER A 59 20.91 -3.34 2.89
N ASP A 60 21.49 -2.38 3.60
CA ASP A 60 20.80 -1.38 4.42
C ASP A 60 19.70 -0.65 3.63
N GLU A 61 18.46 -1.13 3.72
CA GLU A 61 17.28 -0.48 3.15
C GLU A 61 16.87 0.73 4.03
N LYS A 62 17.63 1.81 3.89
CA LYS A 62 17.10 3.18 4.02
C LYS A 62 16.58 3.65 2.66
N TYR A 63 15.69 2.88 2.04
CA TYR A 63 14.84 3.40 0.97
C TYR A 63 13.56 3.92 1.62
N CYS A 64 13.59 5.19 2.02
CA CYS A 64 12.36 5.94 2.16
C CYS A 64 11.89 6.24 0.74
N ASP A 65 10.84 5.54 0.28
CA ASP A 65 10.08 5.86 -0.93
C ASP A 65 9.30 7.17 -0.75
N ASP A 66 10.02 8.26 -0.47
CA ASP A 66 9.44 9.59 -0.30
C ASP A 66 9.45 10.30 -1.66
N ILE A 67 8.45 10.00 -2.48
CA ILE A 67 8.31 10.59 -3.83
C ILE A 67 7.92 12.08 -3.80
N PHE A 68 7.51 12.61 -2.65
CA PHE A 68 7.09 14.01 -2.48
C PHE A 68 8.03 14.82 -1.57
N GLY A 69 9.20 14.29 -1.23
CA GLY A 69 10.14 14.94 -0.32
C GLY A 69 11.19 15.79 -1.04
N GLU A 70 11.45 17.00 -0.54
CA GLU A 70 12.47 17.88 -1.14
C GLU A 70 13.87 17.24 -1.05
N THR A 71 14.53 17.05 -2.20
CA THR A 71 15.92 16.59 -2.25
C THR A 71 16.87 17.78 -2.02
N PRO A 72 17.93 17.66 -1.20
CA PRO A 72 18.82 18.80 -0.94
C PRO A 72 19.51 19.30 -2.22
N ALA A 73 19.56 20.62 -2.40
CA ALA A 73 20.25 21.27 -3.52
C ALA A 73 21.76 20.92 -3.50
N GLY A 74 22.22 20.23 -4.55
CA GLY A 74 23.60 19.77 -4.69
C GLY A 74 24.61 20.92 -4.87
N VAL A 75 25.63 20.93 -4.01
CA VAL A 75 26.83 21.76 -4.14
C VAL A 75 27.66 21.29 -5.34
N ARG A 76 27.95 22.21 -6.27
CA ARG A 76 28.82 21.98 -7.44
C ARG A 76 30.23 21.56 -7.01
N LYS A 77 30.72 20.43 -7.52
CA LYS A 77 32.16 20.14 -7.65
C LYS A 77 32.52 20.02 -9.13
N SER A 78 33.44 20.86 -9.56
CA SER A 78 34.11 20.78 -10.86
C SER A 78 35.26 19.77 -10.80
N GLY A 79 35.47 19.00 -11.88
CA GLY A 79 36.66 18.16 -11.99
C GLY A 79 36.69 17.19 -13.17
N LYS A 80 37.23 17.68 -14.30
CA LYS A 80 38.03 17.05 -15.39
C LYS A 80 37.66 15.66 -15.93
N GLY A 81 37.59 15.60 -17.25
CA GLY A 81 37.17 14.43 -18.01
C GLY A 81 38.29 13.47 -18.38
N ASP A 82 37.84 12.36 -18.96
CA ASP A 82 38.63 11.52 -19.85
C ASP A 82 37.68 10.89 -20.89
N GLY A 83 38.14 10.86 -22.14
CA GLY A 83 37.32 10.55 -23.31
C GLY A 83 37.05 9.07 -23.50
N LEU A 84 35.84 8.74 -23.96
CA LEU A 84 35.51 7.43 -24.52
C LEU A 84 34.57 7.58 -25.72
N THR A 85 34.93 6.84 -26.77
CA THR A 85 34.51 6.88 -28.16
C THR A 85 32.99 6.77 -28.37
N ILE A 86 32.43 7.74 -29.08
CA ILE A 86 31.04 7.75 -29.54
C ILE A 86 30.89 6.70 -30.67
N MET A 87 30.26 5.57 -30.37
CA MET A 87 29.59 4.78 -31.40
C MET A 87 28.20 5.39 -31.65
N ARG A 88 28.03 5.99 -32.83
CA ARG A 88 26.73 6.44 -33.34
C ARG A 88 25.90 5.23 -33.74
N SER A 89 25.02 4.77 -32.85
CA SER A 89 23.95 3.83 -33.17
C SER A 89 22.60 4.54 -33.06
N GLY A 90 21.95 4.80 -34.21
CA GLY A 90 20.51 5.08 -34.35
C GLY A 90 19.97 6.38 -33.73
N LEU A 91 19.30 7.19 -34.54
CA LEU A 91 18.56 8.40 -34.14
C LEU A 91 17.27 8.05 -33.34
N HIS A 92 17.44 7.48 -32.14
CA HIS A 92 16.41 7.59 -31.11
C HIS A 92 16.91 8.62 -30.11
N ASP A 93 16.22 9.76 -30.04
CA ASP A 93 16.43 10.70 -28.94
C ASP A 93 16.23 9.93 -27.63
N ASN A 94 17.34 9.62 -26.94
CA ASN A 94 17.29 8.86 -25.70
C ASN A 94 16.88 9.80 -24.57
N TRP A 95 15.58 10.08 -24.50
CA TRP A 95 14.95 10.86 -23.44
C TRP A 95 14.90 10.12 -22.10
N ASP A 96 15.28 8.85 -22.10
CA ASP A 96 15.14 7.93 -20.97
C ASP A 96 16.53 7.64 -20.38
N ASP A 97 16.61 7.50 -19.05
CA ASP A 97 17.78 6.90 -18.41
C ASP A 97 17.79 5.36 -18.60
N ALA A 98 18.88 4.71 -18.19
CA ALA A 98 19.03 3.26 -18.32
C ALA A 98 17.95 2.44 -17.59
N GLU A 99 17.22 3.05 -16.65
CA GLU A 99 16.15 2.41 -15.87
C GLU A 99 14.74 2.78 -16.38
N GLY A 100 14.67 3.54 -17.49
CA GLY A 100 13.42 3.97 -18.13
C GLY A 100 12.78 5.20 -17.49
N TYR A 101 13.50 5.99 -16.68
CA TYR A 101 12.98 7.28 -16.21
C TYR A 101 13.16 8.37 -17.26
N TYR A 102 12.20 9.29 -17.30
CA TYR A 102 12.31 10.48 -18.13
C TYR A 102 13.41 11.44 -17.63
N SER A 103 14.35 11.78 -18.51
CA SER A 103 15.45 12.72 -18.28
C SER A 103 15.00 14.17 -18.53
N TYR A 104 14.22 14.72 -17.61
CA TYR A 104 13.69 16.09 -17.71
C TYR A 104 14.76 17.18 -17.52
N ARG A 105 14.46 18.39 -18.01
CA ARG A 105 15.29 19.59 -17.81
C ARG A 105 14.50 20.73 -17.16
N PHE A 106 15.13 21.51 -16.29
CA PHE A 106 14.51 22.73 -15.77
C PHE A 106 14.25 23.73 -16.91
N GLY A 107 13.07 24.35 -16.90
CA GLY A 107 12.58 25.20 -17.99
C GLY A 107 12.03 24.43 -19.20
N GLU A 108 12.05 23.09 -19.19
CA GLU A 108 11.40 22.30 -20.24
C GLU A 108 9.88 22.44 -20.16
N ILE A 109 9.24 22.62 -21.32
CA ILE A 109 7.79 22.74 -21.42
C ILE A 109 7.20 21.40 -21.86
N LEU A 110 6.45 20.77 -20.96
CA LEU A 110 5.65 19.57 -21.22
C LEU A 110 4.28 19.95 -21.77
N ASP A 111 3.79 19.16 -22.74
CA ASP A 111 2.46 19.32 -23.35
C ASP A 111 2.15 20.76 -23.85
N SER A 112 3.19 21.51 -24.25
CA SER A 112 3.09 22.93 -24.63
C SER A 112 2.34 23.79 -23.61
N ARG A 113 2.41 23.43 -22.32
CA ARG A 113 1.65 24.06 -21.23
C ARG A 113 2.42 24.12 -19.92
N TYR A 114 3.11 23.07 -19.52
CA TYR A 114 3.68 22.96 -18.18
C TYR A 114 5.19 23.14 -18.19
N GLU A 115 5.68 24.26 -17.65
CA GLU A 115 7.11 24.53 -17.54
C GLU A 115 7.69 23.94 -16.25
N ILE A 116 8.65 23.01 -16.37
CA ILE A 116 9.27 22.36 -15.21
C ILE A 116 10.10 23.36 -14.41
N ALA A 117 9.69 23.60 -13.17
CA ALA A 117 10.33 24.56 -12.28
C ALA A 117 11.27 23.89 -11.27
N ALA A 118 10.88 22.75 -10.70
CA ALA A 118 11.66 22.08 -9.66
C ALA A 118 11.46 20.56 -9.66
N ALA A 119 12.45 19.84 -9.14
CA ALA A 119 12.32 18.43 -8.79
C ALA A 119 11.53 18.34 -7.47
N HIS A 120 10.65 17.36 -7.35
CA HIS A 120 9.89 17.14 -6.12
C HIS A 120 10.13 15.75 -5.51
N GLY A 121 10.41 14.73 -6.32
CA GLY A 121 10.95 13.47 -5.83
C GLY A 121 11.06 12.40 -6.92
N LYS A 122 11.76 11.31 -6.61
CA LYS A 122 11.97 10.15 -7.50
C LYS A 122 11.65 8.90 -6.70
N GLY A 123 10.60 8.19 -7.08
CA GLY A 123 10.18 6.92 -6.47
C GLY A 123 10.43 5.75 -7.42
N VAL A 124 10.18 4.52 -6.97
CA VAL A 124 10.41 3.29 -7.76
C VAL A 124 9.65 3.28 -9.09
N PHE A 125 8.49 3.92 -9.17
CA PHE A 125 7.59 3.83 -10.34
C PHE A 125 7.63 5.06 -11.24
N SER A 126 8.05 6.20 -10.71
CA SER A 126 7.89 7.50 -11.37
C SER A 126 8.78 8.58 -10.77
N THR A 127 8.90 9.67 -11.50
CA THR A 127 9.46 10.93 -11.01
C THR A 127 8.33 11.95 -10.85
N VAL A 128 8.37 12.75 -9.78
CA VAL A 128 7.45 13.88 -9.60
C VAL A 128 8.23 15.19 -9.72
N VAL A 129 7.72 16.08 -10.55
CA VAL A 129 8.25 17.44 -10.75
C VAL A 129 7.19 18.47 -10.41
N ARG A 130 7.62 19.64 -9.95
CA ARG A 130 6.77 20.83 -9.83
C ARG A 130 6.89 21.64 -11.12
N ALA A 131 5.76 22.03 -11.67
CA ALA A 131 5.70 22.79 -12.92
C ALA A 131 4.74 23.99 -12.80
N LYS A 132 5.03 25.03 -13.58
CA LYS A 132 4.13 26.18 -13.77
C LYS A 132 3.21 25.91 -14.94
N ASP A 133 1.92 26.15 -14.75
CA ASP A 133 0.94 26.08 -15.83
C ASP A 133 0.93 27.42 -16.60
N LEU A 134 1.39 27.40 -17.85
CA LEU A 134 1.49 28.59 -18.70
C LEU A 134 0.15 29.00 -19.32
N LYS A 135 -0.90 28.17 -19.19
CA LYS A 135 -2.23 28.42 -19.76
C LYS A 135 -3.29 28.62 -18.68
N VAL A 136 -2.90 29.07 -17.48
CA VAL A 136 -3.83 29.32 -16.38
C VAL A 136 -4.97 30.22 -16.86
N SER A 137 -6.16 29.65 -16.85
CA SER A 137 -7.43 30.36 -16.92
C SER A 137 -7.96 30.58 -15.50
N ASN A 138 -8.76 31.61 -15.29
CA ASN A 138 -9.34 31.94 -13.98
C ASN A 138 -9.88 30.70 -13.25
N GLY A 139 -9.26 30.36 -12.10
CA GLY A 139 -9.69 29.29 -11.19
C GLY A 139 -8.81 28.04 -11.14
N GLU A 140 -7.86 27.86 -12.07
CA GLU A 140 -6.90 26.74 -12.04
C GLU A 140 -5.60 27.12 -11.30
N PRO A 141 -4.90 26.15 -10.66
CA PRO A 141 -3.70 26.44 -9.89
C PRO A 141 -2.54 26.84 -10.82
N GLU A 142 -1.82 27.90 -10.45
CA GLU A 142 -0.62 28.37 -11.17
C GLU A 142 0.51 27.33 -11.15
N GLU A 143 0.57 26.55 -10.07
CA GLU A 143 1.55 25.50 -9.88
C GLU A 143 0.89 24.14 -9.75
N VAL A 144 1.49 23.17 -10.43
CA VAL A 144 1.03 21.78 -10.46
C VAL A 144 2.16 20.83 -10.11
N ALA A 145 1.79 19.65 -9.61
CA ALA A 145 2.69 18.52 -9.49
C ALA A 145 2.44 17.56 -10.68
N ILE A 146 3.50 17.14 -11.36
CA ILE A 146 3.42 16.22 -12.49
C ILE A 146 4.18 14.94 -12.16
N LYS A 147 3.44 13.83 -12.06
CA LYS A 147 3.99 12.47 -11.90
C LYS A 147 4.23 11.89 -13.28
N ILE A 148 5.50 11.66 -13.62
CA ILE A 148 5.96 11.12 -14.89
C ILE A 148 6.29 9.65 -14.68
N ILE A 149 5.45 8.76 -15.20
CA ILE A 149 5.59 7.31 -15.07
C ILE A 149 6.78 6.83 -15.90
N ARG A 150 7.58 5.90 -15.34
CA ARG A 150 8.68 5.25 -16.08
C ARG A 150 8.17 4.62 -17.38
N ASN A 151 8.98 4.68 -18.43
CA ASN A 151 8.69 4.04 -19.71
C ASN A 151 8.94 2.53 -19.62
N ASN A 152 8.01 1.84 -18.98
CA ASN A 152 7.98 0.40 -18.80
C ASN A 152 6.53 -0.08 -18.94
N GLU A 153 6.30 -1.19 -19.64
CA GLU A 153 4.94 -1.64 -19.95
C GLU A 153 4.10 -1.95 -18.70
N THR A 154 4.69 -2.61 -17.70
CA THR A 154 4.03 -2.91 -16.43
C THR A 154 3.69 -1.61 -15.67
N MET A 155 4.62 -0.65 -15.65
CA MET A 155 4.40 0.65 -15.01
C MET A 155 3.34 1.48 -15.74
N HIS A 156 3.31 1.41 -17.06
CA HIS A 156 2.29 2.07 -17.86
C HIS A 156 0.90 1.46 -17.59
N LYS A 157 0.77 0.12 -17.53
CA LYS A 157 -0.50 -0.54 -17.16
C LYS A 157 -0.98 -0.12 -15.77
N ALA A 158 -0.07 -0.12 -14.78
CA ALA A 158 -0.38 0.35 -13.42
C ALA A 158 -0.79 1.84 -13.41
N GLY A 159 -0.06 2.70 -14.15
CA GLY A 159 -0.39 4.12 -14.28
C GLY A 159 -1.74 4.38 -14.95
N GLN A 160 -2.15 3.56 -15.92
CA GLN A 160 -3.49 3.65 -16.52
C GLN A 160 -4.59 3.28 -15.53
N LEU A 161 -4.37 2.27 -14.68
CA LEU A 161 -5.29 1.95 -13.59
C LEU A 161 -5.36 3.11 -12.57
N GLU A 162 -4.21 3.70 -12.21
CA GLU A 162 -4.14 4.87 -11.34
C GLU A 162 -4.97 6.03 -11.90
N VAL A 163 -4.85 6.34 -13.21
CA VAL A 163 -5.67 7.36 -13.88
C VAL A 163 -7.17 7.05 -13.77
N GLN A 164 -7.59 5.80 -14.00
CA GLN A 164 -9.00 5.41 -13.90
C GLN A 164 -9.55 5.59 -12.48
N ILE A 165 -8.77 5.21 -11.47
CA ILE A 165 -9.13 5.39 -10.06
C ILE A 165 -9.24 6.88 -9.74
N LEU A 166 -8.25 7.68 -10.11
CA LEU A 166 -8.23 9.12 -9.85
C LEU A 166 -9.39 9.85 -10.54
N GLN A 167 -9.71 9.51 -11.78
CA GLN A 167 -10.87 10.05 -12.49
C GLN A 167 -12.18 9.72 -11.77
N LYS A 168 -12.34 8.48 -11.30
CA LYS A 168 -13.52 8.06 -10.51
C LYS A 168 -13.63 8.86 -9.21
N LEU A 169 -12.52 8.99 -8.48
CA LEU A 169 -12.48 9.72 -7.21
C LEU A 169 -12.78 11.21 -7.40
N ALA A 170 -12.20 11.83 -8.43
CA ALA A 170 -12.43 13.23 -8.75
C ALA A 170 -13.88 13.48 -9.22
N GLY A 171 -14.43 12.61 -10.07
CA GLY A 171 -15.81 12.70 -10.54
C GLY A 171 -16.84 12.56 -9.40
N ALA A 172 -16.52 11.80 -8.36
CA ALA A 172 -17.36 11.65 -7.16
C ALA A 172 -17.12 12.73 -6.09
N ASP A 173 -16.17 13.65 -6.29
CA ASP A 173 -15.91 14.81 -5.41
C ASP A 173 -15.73 16.14 -6.17
N PRO A 174 -16.78 16.67 -6.84
CA PRO A 174 -16.67 17.92 -7.60
C PRO A 174 -16.28 19.14 -6.74
N GLU A 175 -16.58 19.12 -5.45
CA GLU A 175 -16.29 20.21 -4.51
C GLU A 175 -14.89 20.12 -3.87
N ASN A 176 -14.13 19.06 -4.15
CA ASN A 176 -12.79 18.81 -3.61
C ASN A 176 -12.75 18.74 -2.06
N ARG A 177 -13.81 18.22 -1.43
CA ARG A 177 -14.01 18.17 0.04
C ARG A 177 -13.73 16.80 0.66
N ARG A 178 -13.28 15.83 -0.14
CA ARG A 178 -13.08 14.44 0.30
C ARG A 178 -11.64 14.10 0.66
N HIS A 179 -10.75 15.08 0.69
CA HIS A 179 -9.36 14.92 1.15
C HIS A 179 -8.54 13.87 0.38
N CYS A 180 -8.89 13.58 -0.88
CA CYS A 180 -7.99 12.93 -1.84
C CYS A 180 -7.35 14.02 -2.71
N VAL A 181 -6.12 13.81 -3.17
CA VAL A 181 -5.43 14.76 -4.05
C VAL A 181 -6.25 15.02 -5.32
N ARG A 182 -6.40 16.29 -5.69
CA ARG A 182 -7.13 16.70 -6.90
C ARG A 182 -6.30 16.33 -8.14
N PHE A 183 -6.80 15.35 -8.87
CA PHE A 183 -6.33 15.02 -10.22
C PHE A 183 -6.90 16.03 -11.22
N LEU A 184 -6.03 16.65 -12.02
CA LEU A 184 -6.39 17.70 -12.98
C LEU A 184 -6.51 17.13 -14.39
N SER A 185 -5.51 16.39 -14.84
CA SER A 185 -5.46 15.82 -16.19
C SER A 185 -4.36 14.76 -16.29
N SER A 186 -4.33 14.04 -17.41
CA SER A 186 -3.20 13.21 -17.81
C SER A 186 -2.90 13.40 -19.29
N PHE A 187 -1.63 13.28 -19.66
CA PHE A 187 -1.18 13.35 -21.04
C PHE A 187 -0.04 12.36 -21.28
N LYS A 188 0.28 12.09 -22.55
CA LYS A 188 1.45 11.30 -22.93
C LYS A 188 2.53 12.24 -23.47
N TYR A 189 3.74 12.13 -22.97
CA TYR A 189 4.87 12.93 -23.43
C TYR A 189 6.09 12.06 -23.60
N ARG A 190 6.62 11.97 -24.83
CA ARG A 190 7.81 11.18 -25.18
C ARG A 190 7.76 9.75 -24.61
N ASN A 191 6.63 9.07 -24.82
CA ASN A 191 6.34 7.71 -24.32
C ASN A 191 6.06 7.55 -22.82
N HIS A 192 6.23 8.60 -22.02
CA HIS A 192 5.81 8.59 -20.61
C HIS A 192 4.36 8.99 -20.45
N LEU A 193 3.66 8.28 -19.55
CA LEU A 193 2.37 8.72 -19.04
C LEU A 193 2.63 9.79 -17.96
N CYS A 194 2.01 10.95 -18.09
CA CYS A 194 2.14 12.06 -17.15
C CYS A 194 0.79 12.34 -16.49
N LEU A 195 0.76 12.38 -15.16
CA LEU A 195 -0.43 12.70 -14.36
C LEU A 195 -0.22 14.06 -13.71
N VAL A 196 -1.20 14.96 -13.84
CA VAL A 196 -1.16 16.34 -13.34
C VAL A 196 -2.07 16.46 -12.13
N PHE A 197 -1.55 17.02 -11.05
CA PHE A 197 -2.22 17.18 -9.77
C PHE A 197 -2.17 18.63 -9.27
N GLU A 198 -3.05 18.97 -8.33
CA GLU A 198 -2.85 20.16 -7.50
C GLU A 198 -1.48 20.10 -6.79
N SER A 199 -0.76 21.23 -6.74
CA SER A 199 0.49 21.31 -5.99
C SER A 199 0.20 21.47 -4.49
N LEU A 200 0.83 20.62 -3.67
CA LEU A 200 0.80 20.70 -2.21
C LEU A 200 2.20 21.00 -1.67
N HIS A 201 2.30 21.30 -0.37
CA HIS A 201 3.54 21.82 0.18
C HIS A 201 4.52 20.72 0.61
N MET A 202 4.09 19.81 1.49
CA MET A 202 4.97 18.75 2.04
C MET A 202 4.15 17.56 2.51
N ASN A 203 4.79 16.40 2.65
CA ASN A 203 4.17 15.23 3.26
C ASN A 203 4.27 15.25 4.80
N LEU A 204 3.49 14.40 5.47
CA LEU A 204 3.48 14.33 6.93
C LEU A 204 4.76 13.73 7.53
N ARG A 205 5.52 12.93 6.76
CA ARG A 205 6.85 12.45 7.17
C ARG A 205 7.81 13.62 7.39
N GLU A 206 7.83 14.57 6.47
CA GLU A 206 8.63 15.79 6.57
C GLU A 206 8.15 16.70 7.70
N VAL A 207 6.84 16.85 7.87
CA VAL A 207 6.26 17.59 9.01
C VAL A 207 6.83 17.02 10.32
N LEU A 208 6.77 15.70 10.52
CA LEU A 208 7.30 15.05 11.73
C LEU A 208 8.80 15.28 11.92
N LYS A 209 9.60 15.21 10.84
CA LYS A 209 11.04 15.51 10.89
C LYS A 209 11.31 16.94 11.38
N LYS A 210 10.50 17.92 10.98
CA LYS A 210 10.64 19.34 11.37
C LYS A 210 10.30 19.60 12.84
N PHE A 211 9.40 18.82 13.46
CA PHE A 211 9.14 18.91 14.90
C PHE A 211 10.26 18.31 15.75
N GLY A 212 11.01 17.36 15.20
CA GLY A 212 12.13 16.70 15.84
C GLY A 212 11.85 15.24 16.22
N ARG A 213 12.91 14.51 16.55
CA ARG A 213 12.86 13.06 16.71
C ARG A 213 12.02 12.66 17.93
N ASN A 214 11.05 11.77 17.73
CA ASN A 214 10.19 11.20 18.79
C ASN A 214 9.33 12.22 19.56
N ILE A 215 8.99 13.37 18.94
CA ILE A 215 8.16 14.40 19.56
C ILE A 215 6.70 14.26 19.13
N GLY A 216 6.46 14.10 17.82
CA GLY A 216 5.11 14.04 17.27
C GLY A 216 4.38 15.39 17.31
N LEU A 217 3.07 15.34 17.10
CA LEU A 217 2.18 16.49 16.98
C LEU A 217 1.24 16.58 18.18
N LYS A 218 0.82 17.79 18.52
CA LYS A 218 -0.23 18.02 19.52
C LYS A 218 -1.50 17.27 19.13
N LEU A 219 -2.18 16.70 20.13
CA LEU A 219 -3.39 15.89 19.93
C LEU A 219 -4.51 16.63 19.19
N THR A 220 -4.59 17.96 19.30
CA THR A 220 -5.53 18.80 18.55
C THR A 220 -5.29 18.77 17.04
N ALA A 221 -4.01 18.76 16.61
CA ALA A 221 -3.63 18.62 15.20
C ALA A 221 -3.85 17.19 14.71
N VAL A 222 -3.48 16.19 15.53
CA VAL A 222 -3.73 14.77 15.21
C VAL A 222 -5.23 14.51 15.01
N ARG A 223 -6.10 15.07 15.87
CA ARG A 223 -7.55 15.01 15.71
C ARG A 223 -8.03 15.64 14.41
N ALA A 224 -7.48 16.79 14.04
CA ALA A 224 -7.83 17.47 12.78
C ALA A 224 -7.46 16.61 11.57
N TYR A 225 -6.24 16.05 11.53
CA TYR A 225 -5.82 15.15 10.46
C TYR A 225 -6.59 13.82 10.45
N ALA A 226 -6.87 13.23 11.62
CA ALA A 226 -7.68 12.03 11.73
C ALA A 226 -9.07 12.21 11.09
N LYS A 227 -9.73 13.35 11.37
CA LYS A 227 -11.02 13.67 10.75
C LYS A 227 -10.93 13.71 9.23
N GLN A 228 -9.90 14.37 8.69
CA GLN A 228 -9.68 14.49 7.25
C GLN A 228 -9.37 13.14 6.59
N LEU A 229 -8.53 12.32 7.22
CA LEU A 229 -8.22 10.96 6.78
C LEU A 229 -9.46 10.07 6.78
N PHE A 230 -10.32 10.14 7.80
CA PHE A 230 -11.57 9.37 7.80
C PHE A 230 -12.58 9.87 6.77
N ILE A 231 -12.58 11.16 6.42
CA ILE A 231 -13.36 11.66 5.28
C ILE A 231 -12.83 11.06 3.97
N ALA A 232 -11.51 10.99 3.78
CA ALA A 232 -10.90 10.33 2.62
C ALA A 232 -11.24 8.84 2.55
N LEU A 233 -11.06 8.09 3.64
CA LEU A 233 -11.43 6.67 3.69
C LEU A 233 -12.92 6.43 3.38
N LYS A 234 -13.81 7.34 3.80
CA LYS A 234 -15.23 7.24 3.49
C LYS A 234 -15.48 7.42 2.00
N HIS A 235 -14.75 8.34 1.37
CA HIS A 235 -14.81 8.55 -0.08
C HIS A 235 -14.31 7.33 -0.86
N LEU A 236 -13.16 6.79 -0.48
CA LEU A 236 -12.60 5.56 -1.06
C LEU A 236 -13.58 4.40 -0.94
N LYS A 237 -14.17 4.21 0.24
CA LYS A 237 -15.21 3.20 0.48
C LYS A 237 -16.42 3.38 -0.43
N ASN A 238 -16.95 4.60 -0.53
CA ASN A 238 -18.10 4.88 -1.40
C ASN A 238 -17.80 4.65 -2.88
N CYS A 239 -16.53 4.81 -3.29
CA CYS A 239 -16.09 4.56 -4.66
C CYS A 239 -15.64 3.10 -4.91
N GLY A 240 -15.64 2.24 -3.88
CA GLY A 240 -15.12 0.88 -3.97
C GLY A 240 -13.63 0.85 -4.33
N VAL A 241 -12.82 1.72 -3.73
CA VAL A 241 -11.37 1.82 -3.95
C VAL A 241 -10.63 1.48 -2.65
N LEU A 242 -9.60 0.64 -2.76
CA LEU A 242 -8.61 0.37 -1.73
C LEU A 242 -7.34 1.16 -2.06
N HIS A 243 -6.78 1.87 -1.09
CA HIS A 243 -5.54 2.64 -1.33
C HIS A 243 -4.30 1.75 -1.28
N CYS A 244 -4.25 0.82 -0.32
CA CYS A 244 -3.18 -0.19 -0.21
C CYS A 244 -1.77 0.35 0.07
N ASP A 245 -1.58 1.64 0.37
CA ASP A 245 -0.27 2.19 0.75
C ASP A 245 -0.37 3.49 1.57
N ILE A 246 -1.27 3.48 2.56
CA ILE A 246 -1.46 4.63 3.46
C ILE A 246 -0.30 4.70 4.46
N LYS A 247 0.50 5.76 4.36
CA LYS A 247 1.63 6.09 5.23
C LYS A 247 1.86 7.60 5.27
N PRO A 248 2.59 8.17 6.25
CA PRO A 248 2.83 9.62 6.33
C PRO A 248 3.46 10.23 5.08
N ASP A 249 4.25 9.44 4.34
CA ASP A 249 4.91 9.82 3.09
C ASP A 249 3.89 10.08 1.96
N ASN A 250 2.72 9.42 2.01
CA ASN A 250 1.61 9.54 1.04
C ASN A 250 0.46 10.42 1.58
N MET A 251 0.74 11.28 2.55
CA MET A 251 -0.22 12.23 3.12
C MET A 251 0.37 13.64 3.01
N LEU A 252 -0.13 14.42 2.05
CA LEU A 252 0.35 15.77 1.77
C LEU A 252 -0.47 16.81 2.53
N VAL A 253 0.17 17.90 2.92
CA VAL A 253 -0.47 19.06 3.53
C VAL A 253 -0.22 20.32 2.71
N ASN A 254 -1.15 21.26 2.79
CA ASN A 254 -0.96 22.61 2.25
C ASN A 254 0.06 23.41 3.10
N GLU A 255 0.43 24.61 2.63
CA GLU A 255 1.42 25.48 3.28
C GLU A 255 1.04 25.84 4.73
N ALA A 256 -0.24 26.14 4.95
CA ALA A 256 -0.82 26.41 6.26
C ALA A 256 -0.93 25.17 7.17
N LYS A 257 -0.66 23.97 6.63
CA LYS A 257 -0.71 22.68 7.31
C LYS A 257 -2.07 22.36 7.95
N ASN A 258 -3.15 23.00 7.51
CA ASN A 258 -4.49 22.80 8.05
C ASN A 258 -5.35 21.89 7.17
N VAL A 259 -4.96 21.69 5.90
CA VAL A 259 -5.61 20.77 4.95
C VAL A 259 -4.64 19.66 4.61
N LEU A 260 -5.11 18.43 4.75
CA LEU A 260 -4.46 17.18 4.37
C LEU A 260 -5.15 16.58 3.14
N LYS A 261 -4.36 16.03 2.23
CA LYS A 261 -4.80 15.25 1.09
C LYS A 261 -4.06 13.91 1.07
N LEU A 262 -4.80 12.83 0.91
CA LEU A 262 -4.26 11.50 0.63
C LEU A 262 -3.85 11.43 -0.85
N CYS A 263 -2.63 10.95 -1.12
CA CYS A 263 -2.04 10.93 -2.45
C CYS A 263 -1.35 9.59 -2.74
N ASP A 264 -0.85 9.44 -3.97
CA ASP A 264 -0.21 8.24 -4.51
C ASP A 264 -1.12 7.01 -4.59
N PHE A 265 -1.89 6.94 -5.68
CA PHE A 265 -2.81 5.85 -5.96
C PHE A 265 -2.18 4.78 -6.87
N GLY A 266 -0.85 4.75 -6.97
CA GLY A 266 -0.12 3.80 -7.83
C GLY A 266 -0.27 2.33 -7.38
N ASN A 267 -0.54 2.10 -6.10
CA ASN A 267 -0.86 0.77 -5.54
C ASN A 267 -2.36 0.54 -5.34
N ALA A 268 -3.19 1.55 -5.64
CA ALA A 268 -4.62 1.47 -5.38
C ALA A 268 -5.30 0.48 -6.34
N MET A 269 -6.39 -0.12 -5.88
CA MET A 269 -7.16 -1.08 -6.65
C MET A 269 -8.65 -0.98 -6.33
N PHE A 270 -9.50 -1.54 -7.19
CA PHE A 270 -10.92 -1.65 -6.87
C PHE A 270 -11.16 -2.73 -5.80
N SER A 271 -12.16 -2.54 -4.96
CA SER A 271 -12.59 -3.56 -4.01
C SER A 271 -13.26 -4.73 -4.75
N GLY A 272 -13.26 -5.91 -4.12
CA GLY A 272 -13.78 -7.13 -4.71
C GLY A 272 -12.88 -8.33 -4.45
N LYS A 273 -12.89 -9.30 -5.37
CA LYS A 273 -12.02 -10.47 -5.30
C LYS A 273 -10.62 -10.11 -5.78
N ASN A 274 -9.77 -9.75 -4.84
CA ASN A 274 -8.38 -9.37 -5.10
C ASN A 274 -7.42 -10.54 -4.85
N GLU A 275 -6.28 -10.53 -5.53
CA GLU A 275 -5.24 -11.54 -5.37
C GLU A 275 -4.67 -11.53 -3.95
N ILE A 276 -4.55 -12.70 -3.34
CA ILE A 276 -4.00 -12.83 -1.99
C ILE A 276 -2.47 -12.80 -2.07
N THR A 277 -1.86 -11.78 -1.48
CA THR A 277 -0.40 -11.63 -1.39
C THR A 277 0.03 -11.10 -0.03
N PRO A 278 1.11 -11.63 0.59
CA PRO A 278 1.54 -11.23 1.93
C PRO A 278 2.35 -9.93 1.95
N TYR A 279 2.56 -9.30 0.79
CA TYR A 279 3.42 -8.12 0.63
C TYR A 279 2.69 -6.84 0.22
N LEU A 280 1.36 -6.87 0.10
CA LEU A 280 0.57 -5.65 -0.11
C LEU A 280 0.75 -4.69 1.09
N VAL A 281 0.74 -3.38 0.82
CA VAL A 281 0.98 -2.30 1.81
C VAL A 281 2.42 -2.25 2.33
N SER A 282 2.96 -1.04 2.50
CA SER A 282 4.22 -0.83 3.22
C SER A 282 4.24 -1.52 4.59
N ARG A 283 5.28 -2.31 4.87
CA ARG A 283 5.35 -3.29 5.97
C ARG A 283 4.89 -2.75 7.33
N PHE A 284 5.36 -1.58 7.76
CA PHE A 284 5.05 -1.03 9.09
C PHE A 284 3.58 -0.59 9.27
N TYR A 285 2.82 -0.49 8.17
CA TYR A 285 1.41 -0.10 8.15
C TYR A 285 0.50 -1.25 7.70
N ARG A 286 1.07 -2.44 7.48
CA ARG A 286 0.40 -3.61 6.92
C ARG A 286 -0.50 -4.28 7.95
N ALA A 287 -1.76 -4.50 7.57
CA ALA A 287 -2.74 -5.17 8.42
C ALA A 287 -2.46 -6.68 8.54
N PRO A 288 -2.85 -7.33 9.66
CA PRO A 288 -2.59 -8.76 9.86
C PRO A 288 -3.25 -9.66 8.83
N GLU A 289 -4.43 -9.30 8.32
CA GLU A 289 -5.13 -10.08 7.28
C GLU A 289 -4.33 -10.22 5.99
N ILE A 290 -3.52 -9.22 5.65
CA ILE A 290 -2.63 -9.28 4.49
C ILE A 290 -1.52 -10.31 4.73
N ILE A 291 -0.85 -10.22 5.88
CA ILE A 291 0.26 -11.10 6.23
C ILE A 291 -0.20 -12.56 6.33
N LEU A 292 -1.37 -12.80 6.92
CA LEU A 292 -1.93 -14.14 7.11
C LEU A 292 -2.58 -14.73 5.84
N GLY A 293 -2.72 -13.93 4.77
CA GLY A 293 -3.33 -14.38 3.52
C GLY A 293 -4.84 -14.59 3.63
N LEU A 294 -5.55 -13.68 4.31
CA LEU A 294 -7.00 -13.66 4.37
C LEU A 294 -7.57 -12.79 3.24
N PRO A 295 -8.85 -12.98 2.87
CA PRO A 295 -9.58 -11.99 2.08
C PRO A 295 -9.52 -10.62 2.78
N TYR A 296 -9.27 -9.57 2.01
CA TYR A 296 -9.10 -8.22 2.53
C TYR A 296 -9.95 -7.22 1.74
N ASP A 297 -10.29 -6.12 2.40
CA ASP A 297 -11.11 -5.03 1.87
C ASP A 297 -10.76 -3.73 2.64
N HIS A 298 -11.62 -2.72 2.60
CA HIS A 298 -11.45 -1.42 3.26
C HIS A 298 -10.98 -1.43 4.74
N PRO A 299 -11.27 -2.44 5.60
CA PRO A 299 -10.71 -2.49 6.94
C PRO A 299 -9.17 -2.46 6.98
N MET A 300 -8.48 -2.90 5.94
CA MET A 300 -7.02 -2.85 5.85
C MET A 300 -6.50 -1.40 5.83
N ASP A 301 -7.11 -0.51 5.03
CA ASP A 301 -6.73 0.91 4.99
C ASP A 301 -7.02 1.60 6.35
N MET A 302 -8.06 1.15 7.08
CA MET A 302 -8.34 1.63 8.44
C MET A 302 -7.22 1.28 9.42
N TRP A 303 -6.60 0.10 9.29
CA TRP A 303 -5.45 -0.30 10.10
C TRP A 303 -4.23 0.61 9.85
N SER A 304 -3.94 0.88 8.58
CA SER A 304 -2.84 1.75 8.17
C SER A 304 -3.02 3.19 8.67
N VAL A 305 -4.26 3.72 8.65
CA VAL A 305 -4.58 5.02 9.28
C VAL A 305 -4.31 4.98 10.77
N GLY A 306 -4.70 3.92 11.49
CA GLY A 306 -4.37 3.76 12.92
C GLY A 306 -2.86 3.87 13.19
N CYS A 307 -2.05 3.16 12.40
CA CYS A 307 -0.60 3.22 12.51
C CYS A 307 -0.07 4.65 12.27
N CYS A 308 -0.60 5.35 11.26
CA CYS A 308 -0.23 6.74 10.96
C CYS A 308 -0.61 7.69 12.10
N LEU A 309 -1.80 7.56 12.67
CA LEU A 309 -2.24 8.44 13.78
C LEU A 309 -1.35 8.27 15.02
N TYR A 310 -0.95 7.04 15.33
CA TYR A 310 0.01 6.78 16.41
C TYR A 310 1.35 7.46 16.13
N GLU A 311 1.85 7.33 14.91
CA GLU A 311 3.12 7.92 14.50
C GLU A 311 3.07 9.45 14.47
N LEU A 312 1.95 10.03 14.05
CA LEU A 312 1.76 11.47 14.09
C LEU A 312 1.78 12.02 15.50
N TYR A 313 1.18 11.30 16.44
CA TYR A 313 1.13 11.72 17.84
C TYR A 313 2.47 11.52 18.56
N THR A 314 3.16 10.40 18.32
CA THR A 314 4.36 10.02 19.10
C THR A 314 5.68 10.32 18.39
N GLY A 315 5.65 10.59 17.08
CA GLY A 315 6.83 10.63 16.22
C GLY A 315 7.53 9.28 16.04
N LYS A 316 6.87 8.16 16.39
CA LYS A 316 7.43 6.80 16.34
C LYS A 316 6.56 5.87 15.51
N VAL A 317 7.20 4.98 14.75
CA VAL A 317 6.53 3.87 14.07
C VAL A 317 5.95 2.92 15.13
N LEU A 318 4.65 2.58 15.01
CA LEU A 318 3.96 1.71 15.96
C LEU A 318 4.48 0.27 15.92
N PHE A 319 4.62 -0.27 14.72
CA PHE A 319 5.06 -1.66 14.49
C PHE A 319 6.33 -1.69 13.63
N PRO A 320 7.52 -1.48 14.22
CA PRO A 320 8.79 -1.48 13.49
C PRO A 320 9.31 -2.92 13.27
N GLY A 321 8.48 -3.82 12.76
CA GLY A 321 8.84 -5.23 12.54
C GLY A 321 9.71 -5.42 11.30
N PRO A 322 10.91 -6.01 11.39
CA PRO A 322 11.78 -6.19 10.22
C PRO A 322 11.23 -7.24 9.25
N THR A 323 10.39 -8.16 9.72
CA THR A 323 9.77 -9.23 8.91
C THR A 323 8.25 -9.27 9.10
N ASN A 324 7.54 -9.95 8.20
CA ASN A 324 6.10 -10.24 8.38
C ASN A 324 5.81 -11.01 9.67
N ASN A 325 6.71 -11.92 10.06
CA ASN A 325 6.58 -12.67 11.30
C ASN A 325 6.72 -11.73 12.52
N ASP A 326 7.69 -10.82 12.51
CA ASP A 326 7.82 -9.81 13.57
C ASP A 326 6.63 -8.86 13.64
N MET A 327 6.07 -8.47 12.50
CA MET A 327 4.84 -7.66 12.48
C MET A 327 3.70 -8.38 13.21
N LEU A 328 3.47 -9.68 12.94
CA LEU A 328 2.46 -10.46 13.66
C LEU A 328 2.75 -10.57 15.17
N ARG A 329 4.02 -10.75 15.56
CA ARG A 329 4.41 -10.71 16.98
C ARG A 329 4.04 -9.38 17.62
N LEU A 330 4.36 -8.26 16.97
CA LEU A 330 4.04 -6.92 17.47
C LEU A 330 2.52 -6.65 17.53
N HIS A 331 1.75 -7.17 16.57
CA HIS A 331 0.29 -7.13 16.62
C HIS A 331 -0.25 -7.89 17.84
N MET A 332 0.30 -9.08 18.12
CA MET A 332 -0.06 -9.86 19.30
C MET A 332 0.40 -9.20 20.59
N GLU A 333 1.56 -8.54 20.60
CA GLU A 333 2.03 -7.77 21.75
C GLU A 333 1.08 -6.62 22.07
N LEU A 334 0.35 -6.07 21.10
CA LEU A 334 -0.63 -5.02 21.37
C LEU A 334 -2.00 -5.60 21.77
N LYS A 335 -2.48 -6.64 21.07
CA LYS A 335 -3.90 -7.05 21.13
C LYS A 335 -4.14 -8.47 21.63
N GLY A 336 -3.07 -9.20 21.94
CA GLY A 336 -3.13 -10.59 22.34
C GLY A 336 -3.22 -11.55 21.15
N PRO A 337 -3.53 -12.82 21.40
CA PRO A 337 -3.50 -13.85 20.37
C PRO A 337 -4.57 -13.65 19.30
N PHE A 338 -4.24 -14.04 18.07
CA PHE A 338 -5.20 -14.06 16.97
C PHE A 338 -6.35 -15.05 17.25
N PRO A 339 -7.60 -14.72 16.90
CA PRO A 339 -8.70 -15.66 17.00
C PRO A 339 -8.44 -16.92 16.17
N LYS A 340 -8.55 -18.11 16.77
CA LYS A 340 -8.34 -19.39 16.04
C LYS A 340 -9.22 -19.53 14.79
N LYS A 341 -10.45 -19.00 14.83
CA LYS A 341 -11.36 -18.99 13.67
C LYS A 341 -10.84 -18.14 12.49
N MET A 342 -10.08 -17.09 12.78
CA MET A 342 -9.43 -16.24 11.78
C MET A 342 -8.23 -16.98 11.18
N LEU A 343 -7.36 -17.55 12.02
CA LEU A 343 -6.17 -18.30 11.57
C LEU A 343 -6.52 -19.46 10.65
N LYS A 344 -7.60 -20.20 10.91
CA LYS A 344 -8.03 -21.34 10.06
C LYS A 344 -8.39 -20.96 8.62
N LYS A 345 -8.56 -19.67 8.30
CA LYS A 345 -8.92 -19.19 6.96
C LYS A 345 -7.73 -18.62 6.17
N GLY A 346 -6.58 -18.42 6.81
CA GLY A 346 -5.46 -17.71 6.19
C GLY A 346 -4.61 -18.63 5.32
N ALA A 347 -4.28 -18.19 4.11
CA ALA A 347 -3.48 -18.94 3.15
C ALA A 347 -2.00 -19.07 3.54
N PHE A 348 -1.49 -18.20 4.41
CA PHE A 348 -0.06 -18.15 4.79
C PHE A 348 0.19 -18.40 6.27
N VAL A 349 -0.78 -19.02 6.96
CA VAL A 349 -0.75 -19.22 8.41
C VAL A 349 0.33 -20.21 8.82
N ASP A 350 0.55 -21.25 8.02
CA ASP A 350 1.59 -22.27 8.18
C ASP A 350 3.03 -21.71 8.15
N GLN A 351 3.23 -20.53 7.56
CA GLN A 351 4.52 -19.82 7.60
C GLN A 351 4.84 -19.27 8.99
N HIS A 352 3.84 -19.10 9.85
CA HIS A 352 3.94 -18.37 11.12
C HIS A 352 3.43 -19.15 12.34
N PHE A 353 2.55 -20.13 12.13
CA PHE A 353 1.91 -20.93 13.17
C PHE A 353 2.08 -22.43 12.90
N ASP A 354 2.17 -23.23 13.95
CA ASP A 354 2.12 -24.70 13.84
C ASP A 354 0.68 -25.22 13.65
N GLN A 355 0.55 -26.55 13.57
CA GLN A 355 -0.72 -27.26 13.44
C GLN A 355 -1.66 -27.01 14.63
N ASP A 356 -1.12 -26.73 15.82
CA ASP A 356 -1.87 -26.40 17.04
C ASP A 356 -2.24 -24.91 17.13
N LEU A 357 -1.85 -24.11 16.13
CA LEU A 357 -2.00 -22.67 16.02
C LEU A 357 -1.20 -21.89 17.08
N ASN A 358 -0.04 -22.41 17.49
CA ASN A 358 0.94 -21.66 18.27
C ASN A 358 1.85 -20.85 17.36
N PHE A 359 2.13 -19.60 17.76
CA PHE A 359 2.96 -18.69 16.98
C PHE A 359 4.45 -19.02 17.11
N HIS A 360 5.15 -19.09 15.98
CA HIS A 360 6.61 -19.21 15.91
C HIS A 360 7.24 -17.87 15.60
N ALA A 361 7.89 -17.26 16.59
CA ALA A 361 8.75 -16.11 16.36
C ALA A 361 10.04 -16.56 15.66
N THR A 362 10.36 -15.91 14.55
CA THR A 362 11.63 -16.09 13.85
C THR A 362 12.61 -15.06 14.40
N GLU A 363 13.63 -15.53 15.11
CA GLU A 363 14.67 -14.68 15.70
C GLU A 363 16.02 -15.02 15.07
N GLU A 364 16.87 -14.02 14.90
CA GLU A 364 18.28 -14.26 14.55
C GLU A 364 19.04 -14.60 15.83
N ASP A 365 19.62 -15.79 15.88
CA ASP A 365 20.46 -16.20 17.01
C ASP A 365 21.67 -15.26 17.12
N PRO A 366 21.87 -14.61 18.27
CA PRO A 366 22.87 -13.54 18.39
C PRO A 366 24.30 -14.02 18.19
N VAL A 367 24.56 -15.32 18.42
CA VAL A 367 25.88 -15.95 18.32
C VAL A 367 26.10 -16.52 16.92
N THR A 368 25.20 -17.37 16.46
CA THR A 368 25.35 -18.12 15.21
C THR A 368 24.89 -17.37 13.97
N LYS A 369 24.17 -16.24 14.14
CA LYS A 369 23.54 -15.46 13.06
C LYS A 369 22.59 -16.28 12.18
N LYS A 370 22.13 -17.43 12.68
CA LYS A 370 21.13 -18.28 12.01
C LYS A 370 19.74 -17.93 12.52
N PHE A 371 18.74 -18.05 11.65
CA PHE A 371 17.35 -17.89 12.04
C PHE A 371 16.88 -19.13 12.81
N ILE A 372 16.34 -18.90 14.01
CA ILE A 372 15.72 -19.91 14.86
C ILE A 372 14.23 -19.60 15.02
N LYS A 373 13.40 -20.65 15.05
CA LYS A 373 11.97 -20.54 15.34
C LYS A 373 11.74 -20.84 16.82
N ARG A 374 11.19 -19.89 17.58
CA ARG A 374 10.80 -20.08 18.99
C ARG A 374 9.28 -19.99 19.11
N ILE A 375 8.69 -20.97 19.79
CA ILE A 375 7.26 -20.95 20.10
C ILE A 375 7.02 -19.89 21.19
N ILE A 376 6.13 -18.95 20.92
CA ILE A 376 5.67 -17.99 21.94
C ILE A 376 4.26 -18.39 22.37
N VAL A 377 4.17 -18.99 23.56
CA VAL A 377 2.91 -19.57 24.08
C VAL A 377 2.08 -18.56 24.88
N ASN A 378 2.63 -17.41 25.29
CA ASN A 378 1.96 -16.44 26.15
C ASN A 378 2.39 -14.99 25.84
N VAL A 379 1.89 -14.41 24.76
CA VAL A 379 2.07 -12.98 24.48
C VAL A 379 1.18 -12.18 25.42
N LYS A 380 1.77 -11.52 26.43
CA LYS A 380 1.02 -10.59 27.31
C LYS A 380 0.74 -9.29 26.53
N PRO A 381 -0.54 -8.93 26.31
CA PRO A 381 -0.86 -7.69 25.60
C PRO A 381 -0.37 -6.48 26.40
N LYS A 382 0.30 -5.56 25.72
CA LYS A 382 0.57 -4.20 26.17
C LYS A 382 -0.72 -3.41 26.04
N ASP A 383 -1.11 -2.73 27.10
CA ASP A 383 -2.23 -1.81 27.06
C ASP A 383 -1.92 -0.66 26.08
N VAL A 384 -2.91 -0.22 25.28
CA VAL A 384 -2.77 0.98 24.42
C VAL A 384 -2.36 2.19 25.25
N GLY A 385 -2.83 2.27 26.50
CA GLY A 385 -2.43 3.31 27.45
C GLY A 385 -0.95 3.30 27.82
N SER A 386 -0.24 2.18 27.65
CA SER A 386 1.20 2.07 27.90
C SER A 386 2.06 2.62 26.75
N ILE A 387 1.56 2.54 25.51
CA ILE A 387 2.26 3.00 24.30
C ILE A 387 1.92 4.46 23.93
N VAL A 388 0.75 4.95 24.35
CA VAL A 388 0.31 6.34 24.18
C VAL A 388 0.38 7.04 25.53
N LYS A 389 1.51 7.69 25.81
CA LYS A 389 1.71 8.49 27.02
C LYS A 389 1.30 9.94 26.74
N GLY A 390 0.52 10.52 27.66
CA GLY A 390 0.12 11.92 27.57
C GLY A 390 1.31 12.86 27.69
N SER A 391 1.30 13.93 26.90
CA SER A 391 2.26 15.03 27.03
C SER A 391 1.73 16.10 27.99
N SER A 392 2.63 16.90 28.58
CA SER A 392 2.25 18.01 29.46
C SER A 392 1.31 18.98 28.74
N GLY A 393 0.16 19.28 29.34
CA GLY A 393 -0.83 20.23 28.82
C GLY A 393 -1.89 19.63 27.89
N GLU A 394 -1.94 18.31 27.74
CA GLU A 394 -3.01 17.64 26.99
C GLU A 394 -4.26 17.41 27.83
N ASP A 395 -5.43 17.57 27.19
CA ASP A 395 -6.71 17.25 27.81
C ASP A 395 -6.80 15.74 28.08
N PRO A 396 -6.93 15.31 29.36
CA PRO A 396 -7.05 13.90 29.71
C PRO A 396 -8.23 13.20 29.03
N LYS A 397 -9.35 13.91 28.80
CA LYS A 397 -10.52 13.35 28.12
C LYS A 397 -10.23 13.09 26.65
N MET A 398 -9.61 14.04 25.96
CA MET A 398 -9.20 13.86 24.56
C MET A 398 -8.19 12.71 24.42
N LEU A 399 -7.24 12.59 25.34
CA LEU A 399 -6.27 11.49 25.35
C LEU A 399 -6.93 10.13 25.59
N ALA A 400 -7.88 10.03 26.52
CA ALA A 400 -8.66 8.81 26.75
C ALA A 400 -9.45 8.41 25.49
N ASN A 401 -10.13 9.37 24.86
CA ASN A 401 -10.84 9.15 23.60
C ASN A 401 -9.91 8.73 22.45
N PHE A 402 -8.66 9.20 22.44
CA PHE A 402 -7.66 8.80 21.45
C PHE A 402 -7.19 7.36 21.64
N LYS A 403 -6.96 6.94 22.89
CA LYS A 403 -6.62 5.55 23.23
C LYS A 403 -7.76 4.59 22.85
N ASP A 404 -8.99 4.97 23.22
CA ASP A 404 -10.20 4.23 22.90
C ASP A 404 -10.43 4.08 21.38
N LEU A 405 -10.06 5.10 20.59
CA LEU A 405 -10.08 5.00 19.13
C LEU A 405 -9.14 3.89 18.62
N PHE A 406 -7.91 3.81 19.16
CA PHE A 406 -6.96 2.76 18.78
C PHE A 406 -7.43 1.36 19.18
N ASP A 407 -8.09 1.20 20.32
CA ASP A 407 -8.62 -0.09 20.72
C ASP A 407 -9.66 -0.64 19.74
N LYS A 408 -10.43 0.24 19.11
CA LYS A 408 -11.42 -0.11 18.10
C LYS A 408 -10.83 -0.25 16.68
N ILE A 409 -9.74 0.46 16.36
CA ILE A 409 -9.04 0.34 15.07
C ILE A 409 -8.16 -0.92 15.02
N PHE A 410 -7.43 -1.24 16.09
CA PHE A 410 -6.53 -2.38 16.11
C PHE A 410 -7.22 -3.68 16.51
N VAL A 411 -8.48 -3.87 16.15
CA VAL A 411 -9.12 -5.19 16.25
C VAL A 411 -8.50 -6.08 15.16
N LEU A 412 -7.91 -7.21 15.59
CA LEU A 412 -7.18 -8.13 14.70
C LEU A 412 -8.10 -8.69 13.60
N ASP A 413 -9.32 -9.08 13.97
CA ASP A 413 -10.35 -9.56 13.05
C ASP A 413 -10.93 -8.38 12.25
N PRO A 414 -10.68 -8.29 10.92
CA PRO A 414 -11.10 -7.15 10.11
C PRO A 414 -12.63 -6.98 10.07
N ASP A 415 -13.40 -8.06 10.20
CA ASP A 415 -14.88 -8.02 10.20
C ASP A 415 -15.45 -7.32 11.43
N LYS A 416 -14.67 -7.27 12.52
CA LYS A 416 -15.04 -6.63 13.80
C LYS A 416 -14.36 -5.28 13.98
N ARG A 417 -13.49 -4.89 13.05
CA ARG A 417 -12.74 -3.64 13.10
C ARG A 417 -13.69 -2.46 12.90
N MET A 418 -13.39 -1.35 13.59
CA MET A 418 -14.13 -0.11 13.44
C MET A 418 -14.28 0.29 11.97
N THR A 419 -15.51 0.57 11.56
CA THR A 419 -15.81 1.11 10.24
C THR A 419 -15.55 2.62 10.18
N VAL A 420 -15.31 3.15 8.98
CA VAL A 420 -15.10 4.59 8.80
C VAL A 420 -16.27 5.47 9.28
N SER A 421 -17.51 5.00 9.15
CA SER A 421 -18.69 5.70 9.67
C SER A 421 -18.67 5.79 11.20
N GLN A 422 -18.26 4.72 11.88
CA GLN A 422 -18.09 4.71 13.34
C GLN A 422 -16.91 5.60 13.76
N ALA A 423 -15.81 5.62 13.00
CA ALA A 423 -14.66 6.47 13.27
C ALA A 423 -15.02 7.97 13.20
N LEU A 424 -15.78 8.40 12.18
CA LEU A 424 -16.25 9.78 12.06
C LEU A 424 -17.21 10.20 13.17
N ALA A 425 -17.95 9.25 13.74
CA ALA A 425 -18.84 9.47 14.89
C ALA A 425 -18.13 9.36 16.25
N HIS A 426 -16.86 8.98 16.28
CA HIS A 426 -16.13 8.72 17.52
C HIS A 426 -16.01 10.00 18.38
N PRO A 427 -16.09 9.91 19.72
CA PRO A 427 -15.90 11.05 20.64
C PRO A 427 -14.60 11.82 20.40
N PHE A 428 -13.51 11.12 20.08
CA PHE A 428 -12.24 11.75 19.70
C PHE A 428 -12.40 12.72 18.53
N ILE A 429 -13.16 12.35 17.49
CA ILE A 429 -13.34 13.15 16.27
C ILE A 429 -14.41 14.23 16.46
N THR A 430 -15.50 13.89 17.13
CA THR A 430 -16.63 14.82 17.35
C THR A 430 -16.36 15.84 18.45
N GLY A 431 -15.41 15.57 19.36
CA GLY A 431 -15.12 16.41 20.52
C GLY A 431 -16.17 16.30 21.63
N LYS A 432 -17.05 15.31 21.57
CA LYS A 432 -18.10 15.06 22.58
C LYS A 432 -17.58 14.33 23.80
#